data_AF-A0A7V1AR95-F1
#
_entry.id   AF-A0A7V1AR95-F1
#
_cell.length_a   1.000
_cell.length_b   1.000
_cell.length_c   1.000
_cell.angle_alpha   90.00
_cell.angle_beta   90.00
_cell.angle_gamma   90.00
#
_symmetry.space_group_name_H-M   'P 1'
#
loop_
_entity.id
_entity.type
_entity.pdbx_description
1 polymer ?
#
loop_
_entity_poly.entity_id
_entity_poly.type
_entity_poly.pdbx_seq_one_letter_code
_entity_poly.pdbx_strand_id
1 'polypeptide(L)' 'MVVKTFKLKNITPQQALKQVMTSGIIGYLFSWGNNIDQKKNTITFTIRHGGGDGFGEEEKKVARNLEEFIKSIDV' A
#
# COMPACT_ATOMS: atom_id res chain seq x y z
N MET A 1 3.07 6.54 11.37
CA MET A 1 3.02 6.64 9.89
C MET A 1 4.04 5.68 9.29
N VAL A 2 3.60 4.84 8.35
CA VAL A 2 4.44 3.86 7.63
C VAL A 2 4.45 4.21 6.13
N VAL A 3 5.62 4.13 5.50
CA VAL A 3 5.79 4.34 4.06
C VAL A 3 6.37 3.08 3.44
N LYS A 4 5.77 2.58 2.35
CA LYS A 4 6.20 1.38 1.63
C LYS A 4 6.25 1.64 0.14
N THR A 5 7.39 1.37 -0.49
CA THR A 5 7.57 1.46 -1.95
C THR A 5 7.71 0.07 -2.54
N PHE A 6 6.93 -0.20 -3.60
CA PHE A 6 6.93 -1.45 -4.34
C PHE A 6 7.42 -1.18 -5.76
N LYS A 7 8.37 -2.00 -6.22
CA LYS A 7 8.77 -2.06 -7.62
C LYS A 7 8.07 -3.25 -8.27
N LEU A 8 7.25 -2.98 -9.27
CA LEU A 8 6.41 -3.97 -9.92
C LEU A 8 7.13 -4.54 -11.14
N LYS A 9 6.91 -5.83 -11.43
CA LYS A 9 7.56 -6.52 -12.54
C LYS A 9 6.61 -6.86 -13.67
N ASN A 10 5.42 -7.32 -13.32
CA ASN A 10 4.46 -7.93 -14.25
C ASN A 10 3.23 -7.04 -14.46
N ILE A 11 2.91 -6.18 -13.49
CA ILE A 11 1.81 -5.22 -13.57
C ILE A 11 2.27 -3.77 -13.51
N THR A 12 1.42 -2.86 -13.99
CA THR A 12 1.67 -1.42 -13.89
C THR A 12 1.26 -0.87 -12.51
N PRO A 13 1.89 0.23 -12.04
CA PRO A 13 1.49 0.92 -10.81
C PRO A 13 0.01 1.26 -10.73
N GLN A 14 -0.61 1.63 -11.86
CA GLN A 14 -2.03 1.94 -11.95
C GLN A 14 -2.90 0.70 -11.72
N GLN A 15 -2.51 -0.44 -12.28
CA GLN A 15 -3.20 -1.71 -12.04
C GLN A 15 -3.07 -2.14 -10.58
N ALA A 16 -1.86 -2.07 -10.02
CA ALA A 16 -1.64 -2.36 -8.61
C ALA A 16 -2.50 -1.48 -7.69
N LEU A 17 -2.54 -0.16 -7.94
CA LEU A 17 -3.37 0.77 -7.19
C LEU A 17 -4.86 0.41 -7.29
N LYS A 18 -5.35 0.13 -8.49
CA LYS A 18 -6.75 -0.27 -8.70
C LYS A 18 -7.11 -1.50 -7.89
N GLN A 19 -6.25 -2.52 -7.89
CA GLN A 19 -6.45 -3.76 -7.13
C GLN A 19 -6.46 -3.52 -5.62
N VAL A 20 -5.56 -2.68 -5.11
CA VAL A 20 -5.51 -2.29 -3.68
C VAL A 20 -6.79 -1.55 -3.27
N MET A 21 -7.29 -0.65 -4.12
CA MET A 21 -8.53 0.09 -3.84
C MET A 21 -9.74 -0.84 -3.79
N THR A 22 -9.81 -1.83 -4.67
CA THR A 22 -10.95 -2.75 -4.73
C THR A 22 -10.88 -3.89 -3.70
N SER A 23 -9.70 -4.21 -3.17
CA SER A 23 -9.53 -5.32 -2.22
C SER A 23 -9.98 -4.98 -0.80
N GLY A 24 -10.05 -3.70 -0.44
CA GLY A 24 -10.37 -3.26 0.93
C GLY A 24 -9.28 -3.61 1.95
N ILE A 25 -8.06 -3.90 1.50
CA ILE A 25 -6.97 -4.35 2.38
C ILE A 25 -6.51 -3.27 3.38
N ILE A 26 -6.71 -1.99 3.03
CA ILE A 26 -6.51 -0.85 3.92
C ILE A 26 -7.87 -0.48 4.50
N GLY A 27 -8.08 -0.80 5.78
CA GLY A 27 -9.35 -0.56 6.46
C GLY A 27 -9.66 0.92 6.68
N TYR A 28 -10.93 1.24 6.92
CA TYR A 28 -11.44 2.62 7.09
C TYR A 28 -10.81 3.41 8.24
N LEU A 29 -10.25 2.71 9.24
CA LEU A 29 -9.53 3.33 10.37
C LEU A 29 -8.18 3.91 9.96
N PHE A 30 -7.71 3.64 8.74
CA PHE A 30 -6.43 4.12 8.23
C PHE A 30 -6.65 5.21 7.18
N SER A 31 -5.99 6.35 7.39
CA SER A 31 -5.74 7.32 6.35
C SER A 31 -4.56 6.84 5.50
N TRP A 32 -4.69 6.91 4.18
CA TRP A 32 -3.62 6.48 3.30
C TRP A 32 -3.53 7.32 2.03
N GLY A 33 -2.33 7.37 1.47
CA GLY A 33 -2.03 8.04 0.20
C GLY A 33 -1.14 7.16 -0.67
N ASN A 34 -1.03 7.52 -1.95
CA ASN A 34 -0.15 6.85 -2.89
C ASN A 34 0.66 7.84 -3.74
N ASN A 35 1.79 7.37 -4.27
CA ASN A 35 2.59 8.08 -5.27
C ASN A 35 3.06 7.07 -6.32
N ILE A 36 2.92 7.41 -7.60
CA ILE A 36 3.27 6.53 -8.71
C ILE A 36 4.43 7.16 -9.49
N ASP A 37 5.50 6.38 -9.69
CA ASP A 37 6.56 6.68 -10.65
C ASP A 37 6.49 5.66 -11.78
N GLN A 38 5.88 6.08 -12.90
CA GLN A 38 5.75 5.25 -14.10
C GLN A 38 7.09 4.92 -14.75
N LYS A 39 8.09 5.83 -14.66
CA LYS A 39 9.39 5.61 -15.30
C LYS A 39 10.16 4.49 -14.61
N LYS A 40 9.99 4.35 -13.29
CA LYS A 40 10.63 3.31 -12.49
C LYS A 40 9.76 2.07 -12.26
N ASN A 41 8.53 2.09 -12.76
CA ASN A 41 7.50 1.08 -12.50
C ASN A 41 7.29 0.84 -10.99
N THR A 42 7.22 1.91 -10.22
CA THR A 42 7.10 1.85 -8.75
C THR A 42 5.84 2.55 -8.25
N ILE A 43 5.29 2.02 -7.17
CA ILE A 43 4.21 2.65 -6.40
C ILE A 43 4.60 2.73 -4.92
N THR A 44 4.41 3.89 -4.31
CA THR A 44 4.61 4.12 -2.88
C THR A 44 3.28 4.32 -2.21
N PHE A 45 3.06 3.63 -1.08
CA PHE A 45 1.92 3.82 -0.21
C PHE A 45 2.36 4.42 1.12
N THR A 46 1.63 5.42 1.57
CA THR A 46 1.78 6.01 2.90
C THR A 46 0.55 5.64 3.71
N ILE A 47 0.73 5.01 4.86
CA ILE A 47 -0.33 4.53 5.74
C ILE A 47 -0.19 5.21 7.10
N ARG A 48 -1.30 5.75 7.62
CA ARG A 48 -1.39 6.36 8.94
C ARG A 48 -2.69 5.97 9.62
N HIS A 49 -2.62 5.56 10.88
CA HIS A 49 -3.84 5.29 11.65
C HIS A 49 -4.58 6.62 11.98
N GLY A 50 -5.91 6.62 11.85
CA GLY A 50 -6.75 7.80 12.05
C GLY A 50 -6.81 8.26 13.51
N GLY A 51 -6.51 7.37 14.46
CA GLY A 51 -6.50 7.66 15.90
C GLY A 51 -5.27 8.44 16.41
N GLY A 52 -4.32 8.80 15.55
CA GLY A 52 -3.12 9.55 15.94
C GLY A 52 -1.94 8.66 16.38
N ASP A 53 -1.10 9.19 17.27
CA ASP A 53 0.14 8.51 17.69
C ASP A 53 -0.16 7.39 18.70
N GLY A 54 0.54 6.25 18.57
CA GLY A 54 0.35 5.06 19.43
C GLY A 54 -0.09 3.78 18.70
N PHE A 55 -0.49 3.89 17.42
CA PHE A 55 -0.99 2.76 16.62
C PHE A 55 0.05 2.18 15.63
N GLY A 56 1.34 2.39 15.90
CA GLY A 56 2.41 2.01 14.96
C GLY A 56 2.44 0.52 14.61
N GLU A 57 2.05 -0.36 15.55
CA GLU A 57 1.99 -1.81 15.29
C GLU A 57 0.85 -2.18 14.33
N GLU A 58 -0.30 -1.50 14.41
CA GLU A 58 -1.40 -1.71 13.48
C GLU A 58 -1.05 -1.19 12.08
N GLU A 59 -0.41 -0.03 11.99
CA GLU A 59 0.09 0.51 10.71
C GLU A 59 1.08 -0.45 10.06
N LYS A 60 2.02 -1.04 10.84
CA LYS A 60 2.96 -2.06 10.35
C LYS A 60 2.25 -3.32 9.89
N LYS A 61 1.21 -3.77 10.60
CA LYS A 61 0.42 -4.94 10.22
C LYS A 61 -0.29 -4.72 8.89
N VAL A 62 -0.94 -3.57 8.69
CA VAL A 62 -1.57 -3.22 7.41
C VAL A 62 -0.52 -3.11 6.30
N ALA A 63 0.63 -2.48 6.56
CA ALA A 63 1.71 -2.38 5.59
C ALA A 63 2.26 -3.75 5.17
N ARG A 64 2.32 -4.72 6.09
CA ARG A 64 2.71 -6.10 5.80
C ARG A 64 1.65 -6.82 4.95
N ASN A 65 0.37 -6.70 5.31
CA ASN A 65 -0.72 -7.27 4.52
C ASN A 65 -0.72 -6.71 3.09
N LEU A 66 -0.51 -5.40 2.95
CA LEU A 66 -0.37 -4.74 1.66
C LEU A 66 0.81 -5.31 0.86
N GLU A 67 1.96 -5.54 1.50
CA GLU A 67 3.12 -6.14 0.84
C GLU A 67 2.85 -7.57 0.35
N GLU A 68 2.20 -8.39 1.17
CA GLU A 68 1.81 -9.76 0.80
C GLU A 68 0.79 -9.77 -0.36
N PHE A 69 -0.17 -8.84 -0.34
CA PHE A 69 -1.14 -8.69 -1.42
C PHE A 69 -0.49 -8.23 -2.73
N ILE A 70 0.37 -7.21 -2.71
CA ILE A 70 1.09 -6.75 -3.91
C ILE A 70 1.90 -7.89 -4.52
N LYS A 71 2.60 -8.69 -3.70
CA LYS A 71 3.34 -9.87 -4.17
C LYS A 71 2.43 -10.92 -4.81
N SER A 72 1.19 -11.09 -4.32
CA SER A 72 0.24 -12.05 -4.88
C SER A 72 -0.37 -11.64 -6.21
N ILE A 73 -0.44 -10.34 -6.51
CA ILE A 73 -1.00 -9.82 -7.76
C ILE A 73 0.08 -9.49 -8.82
N ASP A 74 1.33 -9.30 -8.41
CA ASP A 74 2.49 -9.07 -9.28
C ASP A 74 3.22 -10.38 -9.62
N VAL A 75 2.45 -11.41 -9.98
CA VAL A 75 2.95 -12.74 -10.38
C VAL A 75 3.18 -12.81 -11.89
#